data_AF-A0A0W0ZIV2-F1
#
_entry.id   AF-A0A0W0ZIV2-F1
#
_cell.length_a   1.000
_cell.length_b   1.000
_cell.length_c   1.000
_cell.angle_alpha   90.00
_cell.angle_beta   90.00
_cell.angle_gamma   90.00
#
_symmetry.space_group_name_H-M   'P 1'
#
loop_
_entity.id
_entity.type
_entity.pdbx_description
1 polymer ?
#
loop_
_entity_poly.entity_id
_entity_poly.type
_entity_poly.pdbx_seq_one_letter_code
_entity_poly.pdbx_strand_id
1 'polypeptide(L)'
;MKKIRILFFTLGFISLGLNADPVPIPEFCLKNVANFDYELQQNDSTSRTIKGWGPTRAHLQLSPDNINCLKTAGLDWQRQRILAAADFWIKKKLNYCHHYLPNYETPIDRRDAQSNQGGYCSAALSIKPNSVYYQQPARWNYSGKGTETLENWVNHSMWHGMDCSNYTTFLYNFAFGSLFSSQVNAQAGQGCHQEYLSPNQQKRGMVLNSLQAAGQLVCRDNSLEVNHSCKDHGGYLSVFDNNGMKHPGSITSADLAALPLQPGDLLFIAASRKGSPKPLSVTHVVMWTGKKVGYGPNDIPPEQIAPNSLCSKSWTPQTGDWVITDSHYQGPDYRIITPCFYLNNLWGVRRIIR
;
A
#
# COMPACT_ATOMS: atom_id res chain seq x y z
N MET A 1 -0.27 71.37 -32.96
CA MET A 1 0.48 70.59 -31.94
C MET A 1 -0.24 69.26 -31.69
N LYS A 2 0.19 68.15 -32.31
CA LYS A 2 -0.36 66.80 -32.11
C LYS A 2 0.69 65.97 -31.37
N LYS A 3 0.34 65.46 -30.17
CA LYS A 3 1.18 64.59 -29.34
C LYS A 3 1.23 63.19 -29.95
N ILE A 4 2.43 62.73 -30.31
CA ILE A 4 2.70 61.33 -30.69
C ILE A 4 2.95 60.55 -29.39
N ARG A 5 2.13 59.53 -29.11
CA ARG A 5 2.37 58.55 -28.05
C ARG A 5 3.16 57.39 -28.64
N ILE A 6 4.38 57.19 -28.14
CA ILE A 6 5.22 56.02 -28.44
C ILE A 6 4.78 54.90 -27.49
N LEU A 7 4.22 53.82 -28.03
CA LEU A 7 3.96 52.58 -27.29
C LEU A 7 5.26 51.77 -27.23
N PHE A 8 5.76 51.53 -26.02
CA PHE A 8 6.80 50.52 -25.78
C PHE A 8 6.15 49.13 -25.78
N PHE A 9 6.49 48.28 -26.75
CA PHE A 9 6.20 46.86 -26.72
C PHE A 9 7.25 46.16 -25.85
N THR A 10 6.84 45.69 -24.67
CA THR A 10 7.60 44.72 -23.88
C THR A 10 7.50 43.35 -24.56
N LEU A 11 8.60 42.86 -25.13
CA LEU A 11 8.73 41.46 -25.53
C LEU A 11 8.69 40.60 -24.26
N GLY A 12 7.57 39.92 -24.02
CA GLY A 12 7.50 38.83 -23.06
C GLY A 12 8.27 37.62 -23.60
N PHE A 13 9.32 37.21 -22.90
CA PHE A 13 9.96 35.91 -23.09
C PHE A 13 8.94 34.82 -22.72
N ILE A 14 8.36 34.19 -23.73
CA ILE A 14 7.63 32.93 -23.57
C ILE A 14 8.68 31.86 -23.34
N SER A 15 8.87 31.47 -22.09
CA SER A 15 9.62 30.25 -21.74
C SER A 15 8.79 29.07 -22.23
N LEU A 16 9.11 28.58 -23.43
CA LEU A 16 8.65 27.28 -23.89
C LEU A 16 9.36 26.23 -23.02
N GLY A 17 8.67 25.80 -21.97
CA GLY A 17 9.05 24.61 -21.23
C GLY A 17 9.04 23.44 -22.20
N LEU A 18 10.23 23.02 -22.63
CA LEU A 18 10.45 21.74 -23.28
C LEU A 18 10.07 20.66 -22.25
N ASN A 19 8.82 20.20 -22.29
CA ASN A 19 8.47 18.90 -21.74
C ASN A 19 9.23 17.89 -22.61
N ALA A 20 10.40 17.48 -22.16
CA ALA A 20 11.09 16.34 -22.76
C ALA A 20 10.10 15.17 -22.75
N ASP A 21 9.86 14.57 -23.91
CA ASP A 21 9.07 13.35 -24.01
C ASP A 21 9.65 12.33 -23.01
N PRO A 22 8.80 11.59 -22.29
CA PRO A 22 9.27 10.59 -21.34
C PRO A 22 10.21 9.63 -22.07
N VAL A 23 11.43 9.48 -21.55
CA VAL A 23 12.42 8.55 -22.11
C VAL A 23 11.77 7.17 -22.19
N PRO A 24 11.65 6.57 -23.39
CA PRO A 24 11.01 5.28 -23.54
C PRO A 24 11.72 4.24 -22.67
N ILE A 25 10.95 3.43 -21.94
CA ILE A 25 11.51 2.32 -21.15
C ILE A 25 12.25 1.38 -22.12
N PRO A 26 13.55 1.09 -21.88
CA PRO A 26 14.29 0.15 -22.72
C PRO A 26 13.59 -1.20 -22.83
N GLU A 27 13.57 -1.80 -24.01
CA GLU A 27 12.83 -3.05 -24.26
C GLU A 27 13.26 -4.19 -23.32
N PHE A 28 14.57 -4.29 -23.03
CA PHE A 28 15.07 -5.28 -22.08
C PHE A 28 14.51 -5.07 -20.66
N CYS A 29 14.22 -3.83 -20.27
CA CYS A 29 13.59 -3.54 -18.99
C CYS A 29 12.11 -3.86 -18.99
N LEU A 30 11.38 -3.59 -20.08
CA LEU A 30 9.99 -4.02 -20.22
C LEU A 30 9.85 -5.55 -20.02
N LYS A 31 10.77 -6.33 -20.61
CA LYS A 31 10.80 -7.80 -20.43
C LYS A 31 11.09 -8.24 -19.00
N ASN A 32 11.74 -7.39 -18.20
CA ASN A 32 12.08 -7.67 -16.80
C ASN A 32 11.13 -7.05 -15.77
N VAL A 33 10.08 -6.33 -16.19
CA VAL A 33 9.08 -5.74 -15.26
C VAL A 33 8.49 -6.78 -14.32
N ALA A 34 8.11 -7.94 -14.86
CA ALA A 34 7.48 -9.04 -14.12
C ALA A 34 8.40 -10.26 -13.95
N ASN A 35 9.67 -10.15 -14.30
CA ASN A 35 10.65 -11.21 -14.08
C ASN A 35 11.16 -11.15 -12.64
N PHE A 36 10.81 -12.17 -11.86
CA PHE A 36 11.19 -12.33 -10.45
C PHE A 36 11.99 -13.61 -10.18
N ASP A 37 12.47 -14.29 -11.23
CA ASP A 37 13.11 -15.61 -11.11
C ASP A 37 14.34 -15.57 -10.19
N TYR A 38 15.10 -14.46 -10.23
CA TYR A 38 16.26 -14.26 -9.38
C TYR A 38 15.86 -14.04 -7.91
N GLU A 39 14.84 -13.24 -7.66
CA GLU A 39 14.34 -12.95 -6.32
C GLU A 39 13.71 -14.20 -5.66
N LEU A 40 13.06 -15.06 -6.45
CA LEU A 40 12.45 -16.31 -5.99
C LEU A 40 13.46 -17.42 -5.63
N GLN A 41 14.70 -17.33 -6.11
CA GLN A 41 15.75 -18.31 -5.79
C GLN A 41 16.50 -18.01 -4.49
N GLN A 42 16.31 -16.80 -3.94
CA GLN A 42 17.00 -16.38 -2.73
C GLN A 42 16.33 -16.92 -1.48
N ASN A 43 17.10 -17.08 -0.41
CA ASN A 43 16.53 -17.28 0.92
C ASN A 43 15.87 -15.97 1.36
N ASP A 44 14.55 -15.99 1.50
CA ASP A 44 13.74 -14.84 1.90
C ASP A 44 13.67 -14.66 3.42
N SER A 45 14.32 -15.55 4.19
CA SER A 45 14.27 -15.59 5.65
C SER A 45 15.63 -15.39 6.32
N THR A 46 15.61 -14.83 7.52
CA THR A 46 16.75 -14.76 8.44
C THR A 46 16.63 -15.82 9.52
N SER A 47 17.71 -16.09 10.24
CA SER A 47 17.70 -17.02 11.39
C SER A 47 16.89 -16.49 12.58
N ARG A 48 16.61 -15.19 12.63
CA ARG A 48 15.82 -14.56 13.71
C ARG A 48 14.35 -14.92 13.55
N THR A 49 13.76 -15.50 14.59
CA THR A 49 12.33 -15.83 14.65
C THR A 49 11.64 -15.04 15.75
N ILE A 50 10.43 -14.56 15.49
CA ILE A 50 9.58 -13.90 16.47
C ILE A 50 8.42 -14.84 16.82
N LYS A 51 8.19 -15.02 18.13
CA LYS A 51 7.13 -15.90 18.63
C LYS A 51 5.78 -15.47 18.05
N GLY A 52 5.13 -16.39 17.35
CA GLY A 52 3.83 -16.18 16.71
C GLY A 52 3.88 -15.55 15.31
N TRP A 53 5.01 -14.97 14.90
CA TRP A 53 5.16 -14.32 13.60
C TRP A 53 6.06 -15.06 12.61
N GLY A 54 6.84 -16.02 13.11
CA GLY A 54 7.77 -16.80 12.29
C GLY A 54 9.12 -16.08 12.06
N PRO A 55 9.93 -16.59 11.12
CA PRO A 55 11.23 -16.02 10.81
C PRO A 55 11.09 -14.63 10.18
N THR A 56 11.96 -13.71 10.56
CA THR A 56 11.98 -12.37 9.97
C THR A 56 12.54 -12.41 8.56
N ARG A 57 12.03 -11.53 7.69
CA ARG A 57 12.44 -11.42 6.29
C ARG A 57 13.91 -11.05 6.12
N ALA A 58 14.58 -11.66 5.15
CA ALA A 58 15.89 -11.28 4.65
C ALA A 58 15.78 -10.12 3.66
N HIS A 59 16.89 -9.42 3.45
CA HIS A 59 17.00 -8.39 2.41
C HIS A 59 17.28 -9.07 1.06
N LEU A 60 16.32 -8.99 0.14
CA LEU A 60 16.47 -9.57 -1.19
C LEU A 60 17.36 -8.69 -2.06
N GLN A 61 18.23 -9.32 -2.83
CA GLN A 61 19.05 -8.67 -3.84
C GLN A 61 18.31 -8.67 -5.18
N LEU A 62 18.51 -7.63 -5.96
CA LEU A 62 18.02 -7.59 -7.33
C LEU A 62 19.04 -8.23 -8.28
N SER A 63 18.54 -8.80 -9.38
CA SER A 63 19.42 -9.24 -10.47
C SER A 63 20.23 -8.06 -11.03
N PRO A 64 21.42 -8.30 -11.61
CA PRO A 64 22.19 -7.26 -12.29
C PRO A 64 21.37 -6.49 -13.35
N ASP A 65 20.50 -7.19 -14.07
CA ASP A 65 19.59 -6.60 -15.07
C ASP A 65 18.57 -5.66 -14.42
N ASN A 66 17.95 -6.08 -13.31
CA ASN A 66 17.00 -5.25 -12.56
C ASN A 66 17.67 -4.02 -11.94
N ILE A 67 18.93 -4.16 -11.46
CA ILE A 67 19.74 -3.01 -11.01
C ILE A 67 19.99 -2.05 -12.17
N ASN A 68 20.26 -2.55 -13.38
CA ASN A 68 20.43 -1.70 -14.56
C ASN A 68 19.12 -1.00 -14.92
N CYS A 69 17.98 -1.69 -14.84
CA CYS A 69 16.68 -1.09 -15.12
C CYS A 69 16.28 0.00 -14.13
N LEU A 70 16.58 -0.18 -12.84
CA LEU A 70 16.38 0.89 -11.85
C LEU A 70 17.09 2.19 -12.22
N LYS A 71 18.27 2.10 -12.85
CA LYS A 71 19.08 3.26 -13.26
C LYS A 71 18.65 3.84 -14.60
N THR A 72 18.27 2.99 -15.55
CA THR A 72 18.11 3.36 -16.97
C THR A 72 16.66 3.57 -17.41
N ALA A 73 15.70 2.91 -16.75
CA ALA A 73 14.29 2.92 -17.15
C ALA A 73 13.41 3.90 -16.34
N GLY A 74 13.97 4.51 -15.30
CA GLY A 74 13.31 5.56 -14.52
C GLY A 74 12.10 5.10 -13.69
N LEU A 75 11.25 6.05 -13.33
CA LEU A 75 10.14 5.84 -12.39
C LEU A 75 9.00 5.01 -12.97
N ASP A 76 8.75 5.08 -14.28
CA ASP A 76 7.64 4.36 -14.90
C ASP A 76 7.87 2.85 -14.87
N TRP A 77 9.09 2.39 -15.12
CA TRP A 77 9.44 0.98 -14.96
C TRP A 77 9.31 0.52 -13.50
N GLN A 78 9.74 1.34 -12.54
CA GLN A 78 9.58 1.03 -11.11
C GLN A 78 8.11 0.86 -10.75
N ARG A 79 7.25 1.80 -11.17
CA ARG A 79 5.79 1.74 -10.97
C ARG A 79 5.18 0.49 -11.62
N GLN A 80 5.61 0.13 -12.82
CA GLN A 80 5.17 -1.12 -13.47
C GLN A 80 5.62 -2.36 -12.68
N ARG A 81 6.87 -2.39 -12.20
CA ARG A 81 7.43 -3.54 -11.47
C ARG A 81 6.79 -3.75 -10.10
N ILE A 82 6.51 -2.70 -9.33
CA ILE A 82 5.82 -2.87 -8.04
C ILE A 82 4.39 -3.38 -8.22
N LEU A 83 3.71 -2.96 -9.29
CA LEU A 83 2.39 -3.49 -9.66
C LEU A 83 2.49 -4.97 -10.08
N ALA A 84 3.51 -5.34 -10.86
CA ALA A 84 3.76 -6.73 -11.25
C ALA A 84 4.09 -7.60 -10.02
N ALA A 85 4.83 -7.08 -9.04
CA ALA A 85 5.10 -7.77 -7.78
C ALA A 85 3.82 -8.02 -6.99
N ALA A 86 2.95 -7.00 -6.88
CA ALA A 86 1.64 -7.15 -6.23
C ALA A 86 0.78 -8.21 -6.95
N ASP A 87 0.65 -8.10 -8.28
CA ASP A 87 -0.09 -9.06 -9.11
C ASP A 87 0.42 -10.49 -8.93
N PHE A 88 1.74 -10.70 -8.94
CA PHE A 88 2.36 -12.01 -8.72
C PHE A 88 1.89 -12.64 -7.40
N TRP A 89 1.92 -11.88 -6.29
CA TRP A 89 1.56 -12.38 -4.96
C TRP A 89 0.06 -12.49 -4.73
N ILE A 90 -0.75 -11.62 -5.34
CA ILE A 90 -2.21 -11.75 -5.38
C ILE A 90 -2.60 -13.06 -6.10
N LYS A 91 -1.93 -13.38 -7.21
CA LYS A 91 -2.14 -14.64 -7.95
C LYS A 91 -1.72 -15.88 -7.15
N LYS A 92 -0.88 -15.75 -6.12
CA LYS A 92 -0.60 -16.86 -5.19
C LYS A 92 -1.73 -17.16 -4.22
N LYS A 93 -2.73 -16.25 -4.10
CA LYS A 93 -3.91 -16.40 -3.24
C LYS A 93 -3.52 -16.78 -1.81
N LEU A 94 -2.57 -16.03 -1.26
CA LEU A 94 -2.11 -16.17 0.12
C LEU A 94 -3.20 -15.72 1.09
N ASN A 95 -3.21 -16.24 2.32
CA ASN A 95 -4.15 -15.81 3.35
C ASN A 95 -3.67 -14.57 4.10
N TYR A 96 -4.55 -14.02 4.94
CA TYR A 96 -4.14 -13.08 5.98
C TYR A 96 -3.56 -13.85 7.15
N CYS A 97 -2.30 -13.58 7.47
CA CYS A 97 -1.61 -14.18 8.60
C CYS A 97 -0.67 -13.18 9.22
N HIS A 98 -0.53 -13.15 10.55
CA HIS A 98 0.46 -12.32 11.23
C HIS A 98 1.87 -12.89 11.07
N HIS A 99 2.34 -13.07 9.83
CA HIS A 99 3.67 -13.57 9.53
C HIS A 99 4.51 -12.49 8.85
N TYR A 100 5.83 -12.65 8.94
CA TYR A 100 6.79 -11.84 8.20
C TYR A 100 6.96 -12.29 6.74
N LEU A 101 6.65 -13.55 6.44
CA LEU A 101 6.93 -14.18 5.16
C LEU A 101 5.72 -14.91 4.60
N PRO A 102 5.51 -14.87 3.27
CA PRO A 102 4.36 -15.47 2.61
C PRO A 102 4.36 -17.01 2.68
N ASN A 103 5.54 -17.62 2.66
CA ASN A 103 5.74 -19.07 2.63
C ASN A 103 5.89 -19.71 4.01
N TYR A 104 5.92 -18.92 5.10
CA TYR A 104 6.00 -19.48 6.44
C TYR A 104 4.69 -20.17 6.81
N GLU A 105 4.77 -21.47 7.10
CA GLU A 105 3.64 -22.27 7.57
C GLU A 105 3.45 -22.06 9.08
N THR A 106 2.24 -21.67 9.52
CA THR A 106 1.93 -21.61 10.95
C THR A 106 2.10 -23.00 11.59
N PRO A 107 2.92 -23.12 12.66
CA PRO A 107 3.07 -24.36 13.43
C PRO A 107 1.71 -24.86 13.93
N ILE A 108 1.49 -26.18 13.92
CA ILE A 108 0.19 -26.79 14.23
C ILE A 108 -0.36 -26.34 15.59
N ASP A 109 0.49 -26.26 16.61
CA ASP A 109 0.16 -25.83 17.96
C ASP A 109 -0.23 -24.34 18.08
N ARG A 110 0.03 -23.56 17.02
CA ARG A 110 -0.24 -22.11 16.95
C ARG A 110 -1.32 -21.74 15.94
N ARG A 111 -1.87 -22.72 15.23
CA ARG A 111 -3.02 -22.54 14.34
C ARG A 111 -4.22 -22.15 15.20
N ASP A 112 -4.96 -21.13 14.76
CA ASP A 112 -6.11 -20.56 15.49
C ASP A 112 -5.82 -20.09 16.93
N ALA A 113 -4.54 -19.96 17.31
CA ALA A 113 -4.11 -19.69 18.69
C ALA A 113 -4.33 -18.25 19.16
N GLN A 114 -5.42 -17.60 18.76
CA GLN A 114 -5.97 -16.36 19.32
C GLN A 114 -7.31 -16.05 18.62
N SER A 115 -8.23 -17.01 18.57
CA SER A 115 -9.57 -16.90 17.97
C SER A 115 -10.42 -15.71 18.45
N ASN A 116 -9.99 -15.01 19.51
CA ASN A 116 -10.63 -13.81 20.04
C ASN A 116 -10.02 -12.47 19.58
N GLN A 117 -8.92 -12.48 18.83
CA GLN A 117 -8.23 -11.24 18.38
C GLN A 117 -7.86 -11.23 16.88
N GLY A 118 -8.23 -12.26 16.11
CA GLY A 118 -7.90 -12.35 14.68
C GLY A 118 -6.41 -12.54 14.40
N GLY A 119 -5.69 -13.16 15.35
CA GLY A 119 -4.24 -13.36 15.28
C GLY A 119 -3.86 -14.84 15.16
N TYR A 120 -2.84 -15.08 14.33
CA TYR A 120 -2.36 -16.37 13.78
C TYR A 120 -3.27 -16.92 12.68
N CYS A 121 -2.70 -17.33 11.53
CA CYS A 121 -3.44 -17.82 10.37
C CYS A 121 -4.63 -18.66 10.86
N SER A 122 -5.85 -18.20 10.60
CA SER A 122 -7.04 -18.83 11.15
C SER A 122 -7.83 -19.51 10.04
N ALA A 123 -8.46 -20.63 10.37
CA ALA A 123 -9.46 -21.20 9.50
C ALA A 123 -10.57 -20.15 9.23
N ALA A 124 -11.14 -20.14 8.03
CA ALA A 124 -12.25 -19.28 7.65
C ALA A 124 -13.45 -19.45 8.60
N LEU A 125 -13.67 -20.66 9.11
CA LEU A 125 -14.71 -20.99 10.08
C LEU A 125 -14.49 -20.34 11.46
N SER A 126 -13.25 -19.93 11.78
CA SER A 126 -12.92 -19.18 12.99
C SER A 126 -13.35 -17.72 12.91
N ILE A 127 -13.83 -17.25 11.74
CA ILE A 127 -14.59 -16.01 11.61
C ILE A 127 -15.92 -16.22 12.33
N LYS A 128 -16.03 -15.68 13.54
CA LYS A 128 -17.23 -15.84 14.37
C LYS A 128 -18.49 -15.38 13.62
N PRO A 129 -19.67 -15.98 13.86
CA PRO A 129 -20.96 -15.53 13.33
C PRO A 129 -21.27 -14.03 13.48
N ASN A 130 -20.66 -13.39 14.48
CA ASN A 130 -20.82 -11.95 14.78
C ASN A 130 -19.70 -11.07 14.21
N SER A 131 -18.75 -11.65 13.49
CA SER A 131 -17.70 -10.92 12.79
C SER A 131 -18.28 -10.29 11.53
N VAL A 132 -17.85 -9.07 11.19
CA VAL A 132 -18.25 -8.41 9.93
C VAL A 132 -17.89 -9.25 8.70
N TYR A 133 -16.92 -10.15 8.86
CA TYR A 133 -16.36 -11.05 7.87
C TYR A 133 -17.15 -12.37 7.67
N TYR A 134 -18.10 -12.70 8.54
CA TYR A 134 -18.81 -13.98 8.50
C TYR A 134 -19.66 -14.13 7.22
N GLN A 135 -19.62 -15.31 6.59
CA GLN A 135 -20.33 -15.67 5.33
C GLN A 135 -19.96 -14.85 4.09
N GLN A 136 -18.82 -14.16 4.10
CA GLN A 136 -18.40 -13.41 2.92
C GLN A 136 -17.83 -14.32 1.83
N PRO A 137 -18.01 -13.96 0.54
CA PRO A 137 -17.31 -14.64 -0.55
C PRO A 137 -15.80 -14.57 -0.30
N ALA A 138 -15.13 -15.70 -0.42
CA ALA A 138 -13.69 -15.78 -0.31
C ALA A 138 -13.09 -16.23 -1.63
N ARG A 139 -12.04 -15.52 -2.05
CA ARG A 139 -11.20 -15.89 -3.17
C ARG A 139 -10.06 -16.72 -2.63
N TRP A 140 -10.22 -18.03 -2.64
CA TRP A 140 -9.15 -18.94 -2.23
C TRP A 140 -8.77 -19.88 -3.35
N ASN A 141 -7.46 -19.96 -3.60
CA ASN A 141 -6.81 -21.09 -4.24
C ASN A 141 -5.28 -20.97 -4.07
N TYR A 142 -4.74 -21.39 -2.93
CA TYR A 142 -3.29 -21.48 -2.77
C TYR A 142 -2.73 -22.44 -3.82
N SER A 143 -1.79 -21.96 -4.65
CA SER A 143 -1.24 -22.56 -5.90
C SER A 143 -1.94 -22.21 -7.23
N GLY A 144 -3.13 -21.60 -7.20
CA GLY A 144 -3.91 -21.34 -8.42
C GLY A 144 -4.49 -22.61 -9.07
N LYS A 145 -4.54 -23.74 -8.35
CA LYS A 145 -5.13 -25.02 -8.78
C LYS A 145 -6.46 -25.33 -8.08
N GLY A 146 -7.56 -25.31 -8.84
CA GLY A 146 -8.91 -25.60 -8.33
C GLY A 146 -9.89 -24.43 -8.42
N THR A 147 -11.15 -24.66 -8.05
CA THR A 147 -12.22 -23.67 -8.10
C THR A 147 -12.25 -22.84 -6.82
N GLU A 148 -12.38 -21.50 -6.92
CA GLU A 148 -12.56 -20.64 -5.75
C GLU A 148 -13.95 -20.89 -5.12
N THR A 149 -14.01 -21.70 -4.07
CA THR A 149 -15.25 -22.00 -3.32
C THR A 149 -15.06 -21.78 -1.83
N LEU A 150 -16.15 -21.47 -1.12
CA LEU A 150 -16.16 -21.41 0.36
C LEU A 150 -15.69 -22.73 0.98
N GLU A 151 -16.09 -23.86 0.40
CA GLU A 151 -15.68 -25.19 0.84
C GLU A 151 -14.17 -25.41 0.69
N ASN A 152 -13.60 -25.03 -0.47
CA ASN A 152 -12.16 -25.13 -0.70
C ASN A 152 -11.36 -24.20 0.22
N TRP A 153 -11.86 -22.98 0.43
CA TRP A 153 -11.28 -22.03 1.39
C TRP A 153 -11.28 -22.57 2.82
N VAL A 154 -12.36 -23.23 3.24
CA VAL A 154 -12.51 -23.79 4.59
C VAL A 154 -11.66 -25.05 4.80
N ASN A 155 -11.55 -25.92 3.80
CA ASN A 155 -11.03 -27.29 3.96
C ASN A 155 -9.55 -27.46 3.60
N HIS A 156 -8.89 -26.45 3.01
CA HIS A 156 -7.47 -26.55 2.64
C HIS A 156 -6.58 -25.75 3.58
N SER A 157 -5.36 -26.26 3.80
CA SER A 157 -4.37 -25.75 4.76
C SER A 157 -4.02 -24.27 4.55
N MET A 158 -4.64 -23.39 5.33
CA MET A 158 -4.53 -21.92 5.24
C MET A 158 -3.41 -21.29 6.07
N TRP A 159 -2.25 -21.94 6.14
CA TRP A 159 -1.22 -21.57 7.12
C TRP A 159 -0.13 -20.67 6.54
N HIS A 160 -0.31 -20.19 5.32
CA HIS A 160 0.60 -19.31 4.59
C HIS A 160 -0.07 -17.96 4.32
N GLY A 161 0.65 -16.86 4.58
CA GLY A 161 0.06 -15.54 4.47
C GLY A 161 0.91 -14.44 5.09
N MET A 162 0.46 -13.20 4.95
CA MET A 162 1.08 -12.02 5.58
C MET A 162 0.01 -11.02 6.00
N ASP A 163 0.35 -10.17 6.96
CA ASP A 163 -0.49 -9.05 7.36
C ASP A 163 -0.21 -7.84 6.47
N CYS A 164 -0.92 -6.74 6.71
CA CYS A 164 -0.89 -5.55 5.86
C CYS A 164 0.49 -4.89 5.77
N SER A 165 1.11 -4.64 6.91
CA SER A 165 2.43 -4.01 6.94
C SER A 165 3.54 -4.97 6.52
N ASN A 166 3.47 -6.26 6.84
CA ASN A 166 4.45 -7.21 6.29
C ASN A 166 4.28 -7.38 4.78
N TYR A 167 3.05 -7.49 4.26
CA TYR A 167 2.79 -7.58 2.83
C TYR A 167 3.40 -6.41 2.07
N THR A 168 3.09 -5.17 2.48
CA THR A 168 3.63 -3.99 1.81
C THR A 168 5.16 -3.95 1.93
N THR A 169 5.75 -4.18 3.10
CA THR A 169 7.23 -4.21 3.19
C THR A 169 7.88 -5.29 2.33
N PHE A 170 7.24 -6.46 2.24
CA PHE A 170 7.72 -7.59 1.49
C PHE A 170 7.62 -7.30 -0.01
N LEU A 171 6.56 -6.65 -0.49
CA LEU A 171 6.43 -6.25 -1.89
C LEU A 171 7.59 -5.35 -2.35
N TYR A 172 8.00 -4.36 -1.56
CA TYR A 172 9.10 -3.47 -1.96
C TYR A 172 10.47 -4.15 -1.84
N ASN A 173 10.62 -5.08 -0.89
CA ASN A 173 11.81 -5.92 -0.81
C ASN A 173 11.89 -6.85 -2.02
N PHE A 174 10.80 -7.46 -2.43
CA PHE A 174 10.70 -8.34 -3.60
C PHE A 174 10.86 -7.59 -4.92
N ALA A 175 10.28 -6.39 -5.04
CA ALA A 175 10.36 -5.58 -6.25
C ALA A 175 11.72 -4.89 -6.41
N PHE A 176 12.30 -4.37 -5.32
CA PHE A 176 13.43 -3.43 -5.40
C PHE A 176 14.58 -3.75 -4.43
N GLY A 177 14.50 -4.81 -3.64
CA GLY A 177 15.41 -4.98 -2.51
C GLY A 177 15.32 -3.81 -1.53
N SER A 178 14.14 -3.21 -1.37
CA SER A 178 13.94 -2.10 -0.43
C SER A 178 13.36 -2.61 0.88
N LEU A 179 14.10 -2.47 1.97
CA LEU A 179 13.69 -2.92 3.30
C LEU A 179 13.39 -1.73 4.22
N PHE A 180 12.14 -1.62 4.67
CA PHE A 180 11.70 -0.74 5.74
C PHE A 180 10.93 -1.54 6.80
N SER A 181 10.52 -0.92 7.91
CA SER A 181 9.88 -1.64 9.03
C SER A 181 8.46 -2.09 8.69
N SER A 182 8.09 -3.25 9.21
CA SER A 182 6.70 -3.74 9.20
C SER A 182 5.92 -3.39 10.46
N GLN A 183 6.51 -2.64 11.39
CA GLN A 183 5.69 -1.99 12.41
C GLN A 183 4.95 -0.84 11.74
N VAL A 184 3.64 -0.98 11.57
CA VAL A 184 2.82 -0.07 10.75
C VAL A 184 2.93 1.41 11.16
N ASN A 185 3.09 1.68 12.45
CA ASN A 185 3.32 3.04 12.96
C ASN A 185 4.69 3.57 12.51
N ALA A 186 5.76 2.78 12.64
CA ALA A 186 7.09 3.18 12.19
C ALA A 186 7.14 3.35 10.67
N GLN A 187 6.45 2.48 9.93
CA GLN A 187 6.28 2.55 8.48
C GLN A 187 5.59 3.85 8.05
N ALA A 188 4.56 4.29 8.78
CA ALA A 188 3.89 5.59 8.62
C ALA A 188 4.76 6.78 9.06
N GLY A 189 5.95 6.52 9.60
CA GLY A 189 6.88 7.52 10.11
C GLY A 189 6.55 8.02 11.51
N GLN A 190 5.78 7.25 12.27
CA GLN A 190 5.46 7.55 13.65
C GLN A 190 6.42 6.90 14.64
N GLY A 191 7.02 7.72 15.51
CA GLY A 191 7.78 7.25 16.67
C GLY A 191 6.88 6.95 17.87
N CYS A 192 7.35 6.12 18.81
CA CYS A 192 6.65 5.82 20.07
C CYS A 192 6.43 7.04 20.98
N HIS A 193 7.20 8.13 20.81
CA HIS A 193 7.13 9.35 21.64
C HIS A 193 6.55 10.57 20.92
N GLN A 194 5.91 10.39 19.77
CA GLN A 194 5.28 11.48 19.00
C GLN A 194 3.85 11.78 19.50
N GLU A 195 3.68 11.87 20.82
CA GLU A 195 2.35 11.99 21.45
C GLU A 195 1.69 13.35 21.32
N TYR A 196 2.49 14.37 21.03
CA TYR A 196 2.06 15.76 20.88
C TYR A 196 2.04 16.23 19.41
N LEU A 197 2.32 15.33 18.47
CA LEU A 197 2.26 15.64 17.05
C LEU A 197 0.91 15.25 16.50
N SER A 198 0.42 16.09 15.60
CA SER A 198 -0.76 15.73 14.81
C SER A 198 -0.47 14.54 13.91
N PRO A 199 -1.52 13.88 13.43
CA PRO A 199 -1.39 12.89 12.37
C PRO A 199 -0.59 13.42 11.18
N ASN A 200 0.41 12.64 10.75
CA ASN A 200 1.41 12.96 9.73
C ASN A 200 2.36 14.12 10.04
N GLN A 201 2.24 14.76 11.19
CA GLN A 201 3.27 15.70 11.63
C GLN A 201 4.46 14.95 12.20
N GLN A 202 5.64 15.46 11.86
CA GLN A 202 6.92 14.96 12.34
C GLN A 202 7.55 16.04 13.21
N LYS A 203 8.18 15.65 14.33
CA LYS A 203 8.84 16.61 15.19
C LYS A 203 10.11 17.08 14.50
N ARG A 204 10.29 18.40 14.37
CA ARG A 204 11.53 19.01 13.88
C ARG A 204 12.73 18.44 14.64
N GLY A 205 13.65 17.79 13.95
CA GLY A 205 14.85 17.17 14.55
C GLY A 205 14.68 15.75 15.12
N MET A 206 13.45 15.23 15.29
CA MET A 206 13.20 13.77 15.45
C MET A 206 12.62 13.19 14.15
N VAL A 207 13.25 13.67 13.08
CA VAL A 207 13.08 13.28 11.70
C VAL A 207 13.12 11.76 11.57
N LEU A 208 12.45 11.26 10.53
CA LEU A 208 12.58 9.95 9.91
C LEU A 208 14.03 9.52 9.55
N ASN A 209 15.02 9.75 10.40
CA ASN A 209 16.24 8.96 10.48
C ASN A 209 15.98 7.63 11.21
N SER A 210 14.72 7.32 11.51
CA SER A 210 14.37 5.92 11.57
C SER A 210 14.54 5.37 10.16
N LEU A 211 15.62 4.62 9.92
CA LEU A 211 15.86 3.78 8.72
C LEU A 211 14.71 2.80 8.39
N GLN A 212 13.56 2.97 9.03
CA GLN A 212 12.42 2.08 9.12
C GLN A 212 11.14 2.67 8.52
N ALA A 213 11.07 3.99 8.27
CA ALA A 213 9.90 4.60 7.64
C ALA A 213 9.86 4.33 6.13
N ALA A 214 8.66 4.27 5.57
CA ALA A 214 8.48 3.98 4.15
C ALA A 214 8.47 5.26 3.31
N GLY A 215 9.60 5.66 2.71
CA GLY A 215 9.64 6.81 1.80
C GLY A 215 9.30 8.16 2.46
N GLN A 216 8.84 9.14 1.66
CA GLN A 216 8.52 10.51 2.09
C GLN A 216 7.00 10.75 2.14
N LEU A 217 6.53 11.66 3.01
CA LEU A 217 5.11 12.06 3.00
C LEU A 217 4.73 12.77 1.70
N VAL A 218 3.53 12.47 1.22
CA VAL A 218 2.86 13.18 0.12
C VAL A 218 1.92 14.23 0.71
N CYS A 219 2.10 15.47 0.27
CA CYS A 219 1.32 16.61 0.72
C CYS A 219 0.02 16.77 -0.09
N ARG A 220 -0.87 17.66 0.35
CA ARG A 220 -2.20 17.85 -0.26
C ARG A 220 -2.14 18.41 -1.67
N ASP A 221 -1.04 19.04 -2.07
CA ASP A 221 -0.77 19.46 -3.46
C ASP A 221 -0.04 18.38 -4.30
N ASN A 222 0.11 17.16 -3.77
CA ASN A 222 0.85 16.02 -4.33
C ASN A 222 2.38 16.21 -4.43
N SER A 223 2.94 17.28 -3.88
CA SER A 223 4.37 17.39 -3.66
C SER A 223 4.84 16.42 -2.56
N LEU A 224 6.15 16.25 -2.47
CA LEU A 224 6.77 15.53 -1.35
C LEU A 224 7.11 16.52 -0.25
N GLU A 225 7.00 16.07 1.00
CA GLU A 225 7.37 16.88 2.16
C GLU A 225 8.78 17.50 2.02
N VAL A 226 8.90 18.76 2.45
CA VAL A 226 10.18 19.46 2.58
C VAL A 226 10.47 19.61 4.06
N ASN A 227 11.65 19.15 4.49
CA ASN A 227 12.05 19.17 5.90
C ASN A 227 10.95 18.60 6.83
N HIS A 228 10.33 17.50 6.41
CA HIS A 228 9.36 16.74 7.20
C HIS A 228 8.02 17.46 7.43
N SER A 229 7.68 18.38 6.54
CA SER A 229 6.52 19.25 6.66
C SER A 229 5.80 19.42 5.33
N CYS A 230 4.47 19.45 5.41
CA CYS A 230 3.57 19.84 4.32
C CYS A 230 2.95 21.22 4.52
N LYS A 231 3.52 22.03 5.43
CA LYS A 231 2.97 23.35 5.80
C LYS A 231 2.76 24.26 4.60
N ASP A 232 3.70 24.27 3.66
CA ASP A 232 3.68 25.16 2.49
C ASP A 232 3.09 24.47 1.25
N HIS A 233 2.48 23.30 1.44
CA HIS A 233 2.00 22.38 0.39
C HIS A 233 0.51 22.03 0.54
N GLY A 234 -0.28 23.00 1.03
CA GLY A 234 -1.72 22.82 1.28
C GLY A 234 -2.05 21.91 2.47
N GLY A 235 -1.06 21.51 3.26
CA GLY A 235 -1.21 20.62 4.40
C GLY A 235 -1.02 19.14 4.05
N TYR A 236 -1.29 18.27 5.02
CA TYR A 236 -1.14 16.82 4.86
C TYR A 236 -2.35 16.23 4.13
N LEU A 237 -2.11 15.23 3.27
CA LEU A 237 -3.18 14.45 2.65
C LEU A 237 -3.75 13.45 3.68
N SER A 238 -4.70 13.91 4.48
CA SER A 238 -5.19 13.25 5.70
C SER A 238 -6.62 13.68 6.01
N VAL A 239 -7.44 12.78 6.57
CA VAL A 239 -8.73 13.17 7.17
C VAL A 239 -8.60 13.63 8.62
N PHE A 240 -7.40 13.62 9.16
CA PHE A 240 -7.11 14.12 10.50
C PHE A 240 -6.38 15.45 10.42
N ASP A 241 -6.81 16.40 11.24
CA ASP A 241 -6.22 17.73 11.30
C ASP A 241 -5.02 17.81 12.25
N ASN A 242 -4.48 19.03 12.38
CA ASN A 242 -3.34 19.33 13.23
C ASN A 242 -3.62 19.16 14.75
N ASN A 243 -4.84 18.90 15.17
CA ASN A 243 -5.17 18.61 16.56
C ASN A 243 -5.47 17.11 16.77
N GLY A 244 -5.31 16.29 15.73
CA GLY A 244 -5.71 14.88 15.75
C GLY A 244 -7.22 14.67 15.68
N MET A 245 -7.99 15.72 15.40
CA MET A 245 -9.43 15.62 15.19
C MET A 245 -9.70 15.02 13.81
N LYS A 246 -10.59 14.03 13.79
CA LYS A 246 -10.99 13.32 12.59
C LYS A 246 -12.13 14.06 11.90
N HIS A 247 -12.00 14.29 10.60
CA HIS A 247 -12.99 14.92 9.72
C HIS A 247 -13.42 13.92 8.62
N PRO A 248 -14.31 12.95 8.92
CA PRO A 248 -14.77 11.97 7.94
C PRO A 248 -15.35 12.64 6.69
N GLY A 249 -15.11 12.05 5.52
CA GLY A 249 -15.58 12.58 4.23
C GLY A 249 -14.84 13.82 3.71
N SER A 250 -13.85 14.36 4.44
CA SER A 250 -13.02 15.48 3.96
C SER A 250 -12.08 15.12 2.80
N ILE A 251 -11.94 13.82 2.52
CA ILE A 251 -11.25 13.26 1.36
C ILE A 251 -12.20 12.30 0.66
N THR A 252 -12.41 12.55 -0.61
CA THR A 252 -13.22 11.74 -1.53
C THR A 252 -12.32 10.96 -2.49
N SER A 253 -12.91 10.00 -3.21
CA SER A 253 -12.21 9.32 -4.30
C SER A 253 -11.85 10.28 -5.43
N ALA A 254 -12.62 11.35 -5.63
CA ALA A 254 -12.32 12.41 -6.58
C ALA A 254 -11.11 13.25 -6.14
N ASP A 255 -10.95 13.51 -4.85
CA ASP A 255 -9.75 14.19 -4.33
C ASP A 255 -8.50 13.34 -4.59
N LEU A 256 -8.55 12.04 -4.30
CA LEU A 256 -7.43 11.14 -4.59
C LEU A 256 -7.17 10.98 -6.10
N ALA A 257 -8.20 11.11 -6.94
CA ALA A 257 -8.07 11.09 -8.40
C ALA A 257 -7.47 12.38 -8.97
N ALA A 258 -7.84 13.53 -8.37
CA ALA A 258 -7.33 14.83 -8.74
C ALA A 258 -5.87 15.00 -8.31
N LEU A 259 -5.43 14.25 -7.30
CA LEU A 259 -4.04 14.11 -6.94
C LEU A 259 -3.39 13.06 -7.85
N PRO A 260 -2.26 13.37 -8.51
CA PRO A 260 -1.49 12.37 -9.25
C PRO A 260 -0.76 11.43 -8.28
N LEU A 261 -1.53 10.69 -7.45
CA LEU A 261 -1.03 9.54 -6.72
C LEU A 261 -0.45 8.55 -7.71
N GLN A 262 0.70 7.99 -7.34
CA GLN A 262 1.49 7.16 -8.22
C GLN A 262 1.33 5.70 -7.80
N PRO A 263 1.32 4.74 -8.75
CA PRO A 263 1.38 3.34 -8.40
C PRO A 263 2.55 3.05 -7.45
N GLY A 264 2.27 2.42 -6.32
CA GLY A 264 3.28 2.25 -5.26
C GLY A 264 3.35 3.40 -4.24
N ASP A 265 2.37 4.30 -4.20
CA ASP A 265 2.16 5.13 -3.00
C ASP A 265 1.49 4.28 -1.91
N LEU A 266 1.95 4.42 -0.67
CA LEU A 266 1.37 3.74 0.50
C LEU A 266 0.38 4.65 1.21
N LEU A 267 -0.84 4.17 1.41
CA LEU A 267 -1.90 4.84 2.15
C LEU A 267 -1.99 4.19 3.53
N PHE A 268 -1.75 4.98 4.57
CA PHE A 268 -1.84 4.55 5.96
C PHE A 268 -3.23 4.83 6.49
N ILE A 269 -3.80 3.88 7.22
CA ILE A 269 -5.19 3.90 7.66
C ILE A 269 -5.20 3.78 9.19
N ALA A 270 -5.94 4.67 9.83
CA ALA A 270 -6.08 4.69 11.28
C ALA A 270 -7.38 4.06 11.75
N ALA A 271 -7.33 3.38 12.89
CA ALA A 271 -8.49 2.86 13.56
C ALA A 271 -8.35 2.99 15.07
N SER A 272 -9.48 2.83 15.77
CA SER A 272 -9.47 2.82 17.23
C SER A 272 -8.77 1.57 17.76
N ARG A 273 -7.83 1.77 18.68
CA ARG A 273 -7.10 0.68 19.33
C ARG A 273 -7.62 0.49 20.75
N LYS A 274 -8.31 -0.63 20.99
CA LYS A 274 -8.82 -0.99 22.32
C LYS A 274 -7.66 -1.03 23.33
N GLY A 275 -7.78 -0.28 24.42
CA GLY A 275 -6.77 -0.23 25.49
C GLY A 275 -5.58 0.70 25.23
N SER A 276 -5.59 1.51 24.17
CA SER A 276 -4.59 2.58 24.00
C SER A 276 -5.07 3.86 24.71
N PRO A 277 -4.19 4.61 25.40
CA PRO A 277 -4.51 5.94 25.92
C PRO A 277 -4.83 6.94 24.81
N LYS A 278 -4.51 6.61 23.54
CA LYS A 278 -4.91 7.38 22.36
C LYS A 278 -6.09 6.69 21.67
N PRO A 279 -7.18 7.42 21.36
CA PRO A 279 -8.37 6.81 20.78
C PRO A 279 -8.16 6.32 19.33
N LEU A 280 -7.11 6.79 18.64
CA LEU A 280 -6.81 6.50 17.24
C LEU A 280 -5.30 6.34 17.01
N SER A 281 -4.93 5.34 16.21
CA SER A 281 -3.55 5.08 15.77
C SER A 281 -3.54 4.50 14.37
N VAL A 282 -2.44 4.62 13.64
CA VAL A 282 -2.26 3.85 12.40
C VAL A 282 -2.29 2.36 12.73
N THR A 283 -3.21 1.64 12.09
CA THR A 283 -3.39 0.19 12.29
C THR A 283 -3.20 -0.61 11.01
N HIS A 284 -3.22 0.05 9.86
CA HIS A 284 -3.28 -0.62 8.57
C HIS A 284 -2.58 0.21 7.49
N VAL A 285 -2.15 -0.47 6.43
CA VAL A 285 -1.50 0.15 5.27
C VAL A 285 -1.90 -0.60 4.01
N VAL A 286 -2.15 0.14 2.94
CA VAL A 286 -2.50 -0.38 1.62
C VAL A 286 -1.66 0.31 0.55
N MET A 287 -1.52 -0.30 -0.62
CA MET A 287 -0.79 0.30 -1.74
C MET A 287 -1.76 0.78 -2.82
N TRP A 288 -1.59 2.02 -3.26
CA TRP A 288 -2.29 2.59 -4.39
C TRP A 288 -1.82 1.95 -5.70
N THR A 289 -2.77 1.51 -6.54
CA THR A 289 -2.42 0.87 -7.81
C THR A 289 -2.48 1.83 -9.01
N GLY A 290 -3.20 2.94 -8.89
CA GLY A 290 -3.54 3.81 -10.02
C GLY A 290 -4.50 3.17 -11.04
N LYS A 291 -5.03 1.98 -10.76
CA LYS A 291 -5.98 1.26 -11.62
C LYS A 291 -7.41 1.51 -11.18
N LYS A 292 -8.35 1.32 -12.11
CA LYS A 292 -9.79 1.35 -11.85
C LYS A 292 -10.42 -0.01 -12.08
N VAL A 293 -11.61 -0.20 -11.52
CA VAL A 293 -12.46 -1.33 -11.85
C VAL A 293 -13.00 -1.16 -13.28
N GLY A 294 -12.83 -2.17 -14.13
CA GLY A 294 -13.24 -2.10 -15.53
C GLY A 294 -12.56 -3.14 -16.40
N TYR A 295 -12.79 -3.05 -17.71
CA TYR A 295 -12.23 -3.97 -18.72
C TYR A 295 -11.24 -3.27 -19.67
N GLY A 296 -10.86 -2.02 -19.38
CA GLY A 296 -9.85 -1.31 -20.14
C GLY A 296 -8.44 -1.87 -19.96
N PRO A 297 -7.47 -1.47 -20.80
CA PRO A 297 -6.11 -2.03 -20.80
C PRO A 297 -5.34 -1.82 -19.48
N ASN A 298 -5.74 -0.83 -18.69
CA ASN A 298 -5.13 -0.53 -17.39
C ASN A 298 -6.05 -0.86 -16.20
N ASP A 299 -7.25 -1.37 -16.45
CA ASP A 299 -8.23 -1.66 -15.42
C ASP A 299 -8.03 -3.03 -14.79
N ILE A 300 -8.73 -3.27 -13.68
CA ILE A 300 -8.91 -4.58 -13.07
C ILE A 300 -10.38 -4.99 -13.24
N PRO A 301 -10.67 -6.15 -13.84
CA PRO A 301 -12.03 -6.63 -13.99
C PRO A 301 -12.77 -6.73 -12.64
N PRO A 302 -14.06 -6.40 -12.56
CA PRO A 302 -14.86 -6.54 -11.33
C PRO A 302 -14.75 -7.94 -10.70
N GLU A 303 -14.72 -8.98 -11.52
CA GLU A 303 -14.54 -10.36 -11.09
C GLU A 303 -13.16 -10.67 -10.51
N GLN A 304 -12.21 -9.73 -10.53
CA GLN A 304 -10.90 -9.81 -9.88
C GLN A 304 -10.82 -9.00 -8.58
N ILE A 305 -11.86 -8.25 -8.21
CA ILE A 305 -11.89 -7.44 -6.99
C ILE A 305 -12.44 -8.23 -5.79
N ALA A 306 -11.63 -8.39 -4.74
CA ALA A 306 -12.06 -9.01 -3.51
C ALA A 306 -13.15 -8.17 -2.78
N PRO A 307 -14.15 -8.83 -2.19
CA PRO A 307 -15.18 -8.14 -1.42
C PRO A 307 -14.58 -7.40 -0.23
N ASN A 308 -15.06 -6.19 0.03
CA ASN A 308 -14.60 -5.40 1.16
C ASN A 308 -15.63 -5.40 2.29
N SER A 309 -15.33 -6.15 3.33
CA SER A 309 -16.07 -6.32 4.59
C SER A 309 -16.13 -5.08 5.48
N LEU A 310 -15.36 -4.05 5.17
CA LEU A 310 -15.25 -2.87 6.03
C LEU A 310 -16.41 -1.89 5.80
N CYS A 311 -17.16 -2.08 4.71
CA CYS A 311 -18.45 -1.44 4.47
C CYS A 311 -19.63 -2.40 4.70
N SER A 312 -20.83 -1.84 4.80
CA SER A 312 -22.07 -2.62 4.88
C SER A 312 -22.14 -3.68 3.76
N LYS A 313 -22.83 -4.81 4.04
CA LYS A 313 -22.92 -6.00 3.17
C LYS A 313 -23.36 -5.75 1.72
N SER A 314 -23.87 -4.56 1.38
CA SER A 314 -24.31 -4.17 0.04
C SER A 314 -23.23 -3.52 -0.85
N TRP A 315 -22.01 -3.31 -0.34
CA TRP A 315 -20.99 -2.60 -1.11
C TRP A 315 -20.37 -3.51 -2.19
N THR A 316 -20.69 -3.22 -3.45
CA THR A 316 -20.19 -3.96 -4.63
C THR A 316 -19.29 -3.05 -5.47
N PRO A 317 -18.18 -3.57 -6.02
CA PRO A 317 -17.32 -2.79 -6.92
C PRO A 317 -18.10 -2.28 -8.13
N GLN A 318 -17.98 -0.99 -8.41
CA GLN A 318 -18.55 -0.35 -9.58
C GLN A 318 -17.45 -0.04 -10.59
N THR A 319 -17.76 -0.13 -11.89
CA THR A 319 -16.84 0.33 -12.93
C THR A 319 -16.44 1.78 -12.68
N GLY A 320 -15.13 2.07 -12.75
CA GLY A 320 -14.56 3.37 -12.46
C GLY A 320 -14.08 3.55 -11.02
N ASP A 321 -14.45 2.65 -10.09
CA ASP A 321 -13.92 2.68 -8.73
C ASP A 321 -12.41 2.49 -8.72
N TRP A 322 -11.72 3.20 -7.85
CA TRP A 322 -10.27 3.10 -7.72
C TRP A 322 -9.85 1.85 -6.94
N VAL A 323 -8.79 1.22 -7.43
CA VAL A 323 -8.26 -0.04 -6.90
C VAL A 323 -7.00 0.21 -6.07
N ILE A 324 -6.96 -0.43 -4.92
CA ILE A 324 -5.79 -0.60 -4.06
C ILE A 324 -5.41 -2.08 -4.03
N THR A 325 -4.19 -2.39 -3.61
CA THR A 325 -3.91 -3.72 -3.09
C THR A 325 -3.75 -3.69 -1.59
N ASP A 326 -4.33 -4.70 -0.95
CA ASP A 326 -4.44 -4.83 0.49
C ASP A 326 -4.34 -6.31 0.84
N SER A 327 -3.63 -6.65 1.91
CA SER A 327 -3.61 -8.01 2.44
C SER A 327 -4.57 -8.25 3.60
N HIS A 328 -5.39 -7.26 3.97
CA HIS A 328 -6.38 -7.40 5.03
C HIS A 328 -7.29 -8.61 4.83
N TYR A 329 -7.71 -9.20 5.95
CA TYR A 329 -8.78 -10.19 6.06
C TYR A 329 -8.56 -11.54 5.36
N GLN A 330 -8.41 -11.54 4.04
CA GLN A 330 -8.25 -12.75 3.20
C GLN A 330 -6.85 -12.87 2.61
N GLY A 331 -5.94 -11.96 2.95
CA GLY A 331 -4.60 -11.90 2.38
C GLY A 331 -4.55 -10.98 1.15
N PRO A 332 -3.38 -10.93 0.48
CA PRO A 332 -3.11 -10.06 -0.66
C PRO A 332 -4.16 -10.20 -1.76
N ASP A 333 -4.90 -9.13 -2.02
CA ASP A 333 -5.85 -9.07 -3.12
C ASP A 333 -6.01 -7.63 -3.67
N TYR A 334 -6.73 -7.50 -4.78
CA TYR A 334 -7.24 -6.23 -5.27
C TYR A 334 -8.51 -5.87 -4.52
N ARG A 335 -8.58 -4.63 -4.03
CA ARG A 335 -9.76 -4.11 -3.34
C ARG A 335 -10.07 -2.71 -3.84
N ILE A 336 -11.33 -2.34 -3.74
CA ILE A 336 -11.77 -0.96 -3.99
C ILE A 336 -11.49 -0.07 -2.79
N ILE A 337 -11.09 1.18 -3.06
CA ILE A 337 -10.93 2.18 -2.01
C ILE A 337 -12.29 2.74 -1.56
N THR A 338 -12.82 2.11 -0.52
CA THR A 338 -14.10 2.47 0.09
C THR A 338 -14.11 3.86 0.73
N PRO A 339 -15.18 4.67 0.53
CA PRO A 339 -15.42 5.86 1.33
C PRO A 339 -15.66 5.56 2.80
N CYS A 340 -16.39 4.48 3.11
CA CYS A 340 -16.83 4.18 4.47
C CYS A 340 -15.66 3.88 5.43
N PHE A 341 -14.58 3.28 4.92
CA PHE A 341 -13.45 2.84 5.71
C PHE A 341 -12.18 3.56 5.28
N TYR A 342 -11.56 3.20 4.15
CA TYR A 342 -10.24 3.76 3.80
C TYR A 342 -10.23 5.29 3.72
N LEU A 343 -11.13 5.91 2.96
CA LEU A 343 -11.13 7.38 2.82
C LEU A 343 -11.48 8.06 4.13
N ASN A 344 -12.48 7.53 4.85
CA ASN A 344 -12.84 8.04 6.18
C ASN A 344 -11.79 7.81 7.26
N ASN A 345 -10.71 7.06 7.00
CA ASN A 345 -9.68 6.74 7.98
C ASN A 345 -8.28 7.00 7.45
N LEU A 346 -8.13 7.73 6.33
CA LEU A 346 -6.84 8.01 5.73
C LEU A 346 -5.99 8.83 6.70
N TRP A 347 -4.99 8.16 7.28
CA TRP A 347 -4.00 8.78 8.11
C TRP A 347 -3.11 9.63 7.24
N GLY A 348 -2.43 9.06 6.26
CA GLY A 348 -1.58 9.82 5.34
C GLY A 348 -1.07 8.97 4.21
N VAL A 349 -0.35 9.62 3.29
CA VAL A 349 0.23 8.96 2.11
C VAL A 349 1.74 9.12 2.12
N ARG A 350 2.46 8.06 1.77
CA ARG A 350 3.91 8.11 1.55
C ARG A 350 4.30 7.56 0.19
N ARG A 351 5.26 8.24 -0.45
CA ARG A 351 5.84 7.88 -1.74
C ARG A 351 7.24 7.30 -1.55
N ILE A 352 7.44 6.10 -2.06
CA ILE A 352 8.72 5.38 -1.99
C ILE A 352 9.48 5.52 -3.32
N ILE A 353 8.78 5.40 -4.44
CA ILE A 353 9.32 5.55 -5.81
C ILE A 353 9.33 7.05 -6.15
N ARG A 354 10.50 7.68 -6.23
CA ARG A 354 10.66 9.14 -6.39
C ARG A 354 11.93 9.53 -7.14
#